data_AF-A0A4P7ZWU9-F1
#
_entry.id   AF-A0A4P7ZWU9-F1
#
_cell.length_a   1.000
_cell.length_b   1.000
_cell.length_c   1.000
_cell.angle_alpha   90.00
_cell.angle_beta   90.00
_cell.angle_gamma   90.00
#
_symmetry.space_group_name_H-M   'P 1'
#
loop_
_entity.id
_entity.type
_entity.pdbx_description
1 polymer ?
#
loop_
_entity_poly.entity_id
_entity_poly.type
_entity_poly.pdbx_seq_one_letter_code
_entity_poly.pdbx_strand_id
1 'polypeptide(L)'
;MTALRGWPSPAALALASLAFGSGVALPNIGYAVPYVPFPSQDTLRQVQLAALACARENTSETCNQARKLGDPLMDHPRLPANCKDLIWQMLAKSQPAPTNSFARRQAISDPAERLLLVCRSSEKPEATEAPAGKPAAGGINFGGSQR
;
A
#
# COMPACT_ATOMS: atom_id res chain seq x y z
N MET A 1 66.33 0.47 7.23
CA MET A 1 65.28 -0.53 6.96
C MET A 1 64.23 0.15 6.09
N THR A 2 64.25 -0.19 4.81
CA THR A 2 63.43 0.33 3.70
C THR A 2 62.14 -0.46 3.59
N ALA A 3 61.00 0.19 3.36
CA ALA A 3 59.89 -0.32 2.54
C ALA A 3 58.82 0.76 2.32
N LEU A 4 58.92 1.48 1.20
CA LEU A 4 57.84 2.26 0.63
C LEU A 4 56.82 1.28 0.03
N ARG A 5 55.60 1.26 0.58
CA ARG A 5 54.48 0.50 0.02
C ARG A 5 54.02 1.17 -1.29
N GLY A 6 54.33 0.53 -2.41
CA GLY A 6 53.88 0.94 -3.73
C GLY A 6 52.37 0.78 -3.90
N TRP A 7 51.73 1.85 -4.38
CA TRP A 7 50.40 1.81 -4.99
C TRP A 7 50.54 1.21 -6.41
N PRO A 8 49.72 0.25 -6.84
CA PRO A 8 49.75 -0.17 -8.24
C PRO A 8 49.05 0.87 -9.13
N SER A 9 49.78 1.34 -10.14
CA SER A 9 49.29 2.17 -11.24
C SER A 9 48.27 1.44 -12.13
N PRO A 10 47.30 2.16 -12.72
CA PRO A 10 46.33 1.62 -13.67
C PRO A 10 46.83 1.79 -15.11
N ALA A 11 47.53 0.80 -15.66
CA ALA A 11 47.79 0.73 -17.11
C ALA A 11 48.23 -0.68 -17.51
N ALA A 12 47.83 -1.10 -18.72
CA ALA A 12 48.12 -2.37 -19.41
C ALA A 12 47.12 -3.49 -19.04
N LEU A 13 46.40 -4.20 -19.93
CA LEU A 13 46.44 -4.42 -21.39
C LEU A 13 45.02 -4.92 -21.80
N ALA A 14 44.38 -4.33 -22.81
CA ALA A 14 44.34 -4.80 -24.21
C ALA A 14 43.54 -6.10 -24.46
N LEU A 15 42.36 -5.90 -25.06
CA LEU A 15 41.74 -6.61 -26.20
C LEU A 15 41.79 -8.16 -26.25
N ALA A 16 40.63 -8.79 -26.08
CA ALA A 16 40.27 -10.02 -26.78
C ALA A 16 38.76 -10.05 -27.06
N SER A 17 38.44 -10.02 -28.35
CA SER A 17 37.11 -10.18 -28.96
C SER A 17 36.45 -11.51 -28.60
N LEU A 18 35.12 -11.56 -28.51
CA LEU A 18 34.23 -12.46 -29.27
C LEU A 18 32.83 -12.56 -28.62
N ALA A 19 31.84 -12.18 -29.43
CA ALA A 19 30.41 -12.44 -29.37
C ALA A 19 29.89 -13.38 -28.24
N PHE A 20 29.19 -12.80 -27.27
CA PHE A 20 28.11 -13.48 -26.54
C PHE A 20 26.78 -12.85 -26.93
N GLY A 21 26.38 -13.09 -28.17
CA GLY A 21 24.98 -12.96 -28.59
C GLY A 21 24.22 -14.20 -28.10
N SER A 22 23.76 -14.16 -26.85
CA SER A 22 22.84 -15.16 -26.32
C SER A 22 21.59 -14.43 -25.86
N GLY A 23 20.70 -14.14 -26.82
CA GLY A 23 19.34 -13.73 -26.52
C GLY A 23 18.62 -14.88 -25.82
N VAL A 24 18.70 -14.92 -24.49
CA VAL A 24 17.83 -15.75 -23.67
C VAL A 24 16.42 -15.18 -23.79
N ALA A 25 15.64 -15.77 -24.69
CA ALA A 25 14.19 -15.65 -24.68
C ALA A 25 13.71 -16.28 -23.37
N LEU A 26 13.58 -15.45 -22.33
CA LEU A 26 12.92 -15.84 -21.10
C LEU A 26 11.48 -16.19 -21.46
N PRO A 27 11.01 -17.43 -21.22
CA PRO A 27 9.60 -17.73 -21.36
C PRO A 27 8.86 -16.80 -20.40
N ASN A 28 7.97 -15.97 -20.94
CA ASN A 28 7.06 -15.16 -20.15
C ASN A 28 6.02 -16.11 -19.54
N ILE A 29 6.41 -16.79 -18.47
CA ILE A 29 5.51 -17.62 -17.68
C ILE A 29 4.60 -16.63 -16.95
N GLY A 30 3.48 -16.29 -17.59
CA GLY A 30 2.42 -15.54 -16.96
C GLY A 30 1.82 -16.37 -15.84
N TYR A 31 2.34 -16.19 -14.62
CA TYR A 31 1.69 -16.73 -13.43
C TYR A 31 0.34 -16.05 -13.27
N ALA A 32 -0.74 -16.81 -13.42
CA ALA A 32 -2.06 -16.38 -13.01
C ALA A 32 -2.01 -16.12 -11.50
N VAL A 33 -1.90 -14.84 -11.10
CA VAL A 33 -1.92 -14.46 -9.69
C VAL A 33 -3.28 -14.84 -9.14
N PRO A 34 -3.36 -15.71 -8.12
CA PRO A 34 -4.64 -16.08 -7.53
C PRO A 34 -5.37 -14.81 -7.09
N TYR A 35 -6.66 -14.73 -7.40
CA TYR A 35 -7.48 -13.57 -7.07
C TYR A 35 -7.51 -13.37 -5.55
N VAL A 36 -6.90 -12.29 -5.08
CA VAL A 36 -6.97 -11.85 -3.67
C VAL A 36 -7.98 -10.71 -3.60
N PRO A 37 -9.10 -10.85 -2.85
CA PRO A 37 -10.08 -9.79 -2.74
C PRO A 37 -9.46 -8.55 -2.10
N PHE A 38 -9.95 -7.36 -2.46
CA PHE A 38 -9.51 -6.11 -1.84
C PHE A 38 -9.88 -6.14 -0.34
N PRO A 39 -9.02 -5.64 0.59
CA PRO A 39 -9.35 -5.62 2.00
C PRO A 39 -10.58 -4.74 2.25
N SER A 40 -11.50 -5.24 3.06
CA SER A 40 -12.71 -4.50 3.41
C SER A 40 -12.37 -3.18 4.13
N GLN A 41 -13.28 -2.21 4.03
CA GLN A 41 -13.19 -0.96 4.79
C GLN A 41 -13.10 -1.21 6.30
N ASP A 42 -13.78 -2.24 6.81
CA ASP A 42 -13.74 -2.62 8.21
C ASP A 42 -12.35 -3.11 8.63
N THR A 43 -11.68 -3.88 7.78
CA THR A 43 -10.29 -4.30 8.02
C THR A 43 -9.36 -3.10 8.12
N LEU A 44 -9.45 -2.15 7.18
CA LEU A 44 -8.63 -0.93 7.21
C LEU A 44 -8.93 -0.08 8.45
N ARG A 45 -10.22 0.01 8.84
CA ARG A 45 -10.64 0.72 10.05
C ARG A 45 -10.11 0.07 11.32
N GLN A 46 -10.07 -1.27 11.39
CA GLN A 46 -9.47 -1.98 12.51
C GLN A 46 -7.98 -1.64 12.65
N VAL A 47 -7.23 -1.59 11.54
CA VAL A 47 -5.81 -1.23 11.58
C VAL A 47 -5.62 0.23 12.03
N GLN A 48 -6.45 1.15 11.52
CA GLN A 48 -6.45 2.54 11.96
C GLN A 48 -6.68 2.65 13.47
N LEU A 49 -7.70 2.00 14.01
CA LEU A 49 -8.03 2.07 15.43
C LEU A 49 -6.92 1.46 16.29
N ALA A 50 -6.32 0.34 15.86
CA ALA A 50 -5.20 -0.26 16.56
C ALA A 50 -3.96 0.66 16.56
N ALA A 51 -3.67 1.34 15.44
CA ALA A 51 -2.59 2.32 15.37
C ALA A 51 -2.83 3.52 16.31
N LEU A 52 -4.07 4.04 16.33
CA LEU A 52 -4.45 5.12 17.25
C LEU A 52 -4.38 4.68 18.72
N ALA A 53 -4.71 3.42 19.03
CA ALA A 53 -4.53 2.85 20.36
C ALA A 53 -3.04 2.81 20.75
N CYS A 54 -2.15 2.37 19.86
CA CYS A 54 -0.69 2.41 20.10
C CYS A 54 -0.18 3.85 20.31
N ALA A 55 -0.67 4.81 19.53
CA ALA A 55 -0.32 6.22 19.71
C ALA A 55 -0.71 6.73 21.11
N ARG A 56 -1.94 6.41 21.54
CA ARG A 56 -2.49 6.84 22.83
C ARG A 56 -1.82 6.14 24.01
N GLU A 57 -1.67 4.82 23.95
CA GLU A 57 -1.33 3.99 25.12
C GLU A 57 0.16 3.70 25.22
N ASN A 58 0.89 3.64 24.09
CA ASN A 58 2.33 3.37 24.05
C ASN A 58 2.76 2.07 24.75
N THR A 59 1.86 1.09 24.81
CA THR A 59 2.14 -0.22 25.42
C THR A 59 2.64 -1.20 24.37
N SER A 60 3.39 -2.21 24.80
CA SER A 60 3.82 -3.29 23.91
C SER A 60 2.63 -4.01 23.28
N GLU A 61 1.56 -4.22 24.04
CA GLU A 61 0.33 -4.87 23.60
C GLU A 61 -0.35 -4.12 22.44
N THR A 62 -0.68 -2.84 22.63
CA THR A 62 -1.37 -2.06 21.59
C THR A 62 -0.53 -1.86 20.34
N CYS A 63 0.78 -1.61 20.49
CA CYS A 63 1.68 -1.44 19.36
C CYS A 63 1.94 -2.74 18.60
N ASN A 64 2.01 -3.89 19.30
CA ASN A 64 2.08 -5.19 18.63
C ASN A 64 0.77 -5.53 17.93
N GLN A 65 -0.38 -5.16 18.49
CA GLN A 65 -1.67 -5.36 17.83
C GLN A 65 -1.77 -4.54 16.54
N ALA A 66 -1.34 -3.28 16.55
CA ALA A 66 -1.29 -2.45 15.34
C ALA A 66 -0.45 -3.10 14.23
N ARG A 67 0.74 -3.60 14.57
CA ARG A 67 1.61 -4.33 13.65
C ARG A 67 1.00 -5.64 13.16
N LYS A 68 0.44 -6.45 14.06
CA LYS A 68 -0.20 -7.72 13.71
C LYS A 68 -1.30 -7.56 12.66
N LEU A 69 -2.06 -6.46 12.74
CA LEU A 69 -3.13 -6.16 11.78
C LEU A 69 -2.60 -5.49 10.51
N GLY A 70 -1.55 -4.67 10.61
CA GLY A 70 -1.00 -3.92 9.49
C GLY A 70 0.00 -4.67 8.62
N ASP A 71 0.84 -5.53 9.20
CA ASP A 71 1.90 -6.28 8.49
C ASP A 71 1.32 -7.09 7.30
N PRO A 72 0.20 -7.84 7.43
CA PRO A 72 -0.39 -8.56 6.29
C PRO A 72 -0.88 -7.66 5.15
N LEU A 73 -1.20 -6.39 5.42
CA LEU A 73 -1.64 -5.45 4.39
C LEU A 73 -0.47 -4.94 3.53
N MET A 74 0.76 -4.96 4.04
CA MET A 74 1.94 -4.57 3.29
C MET A 74 2.20 -5.49 2.10
N ASP A 75 1.94 -6.79 2.27
CA ASP A 75 2.14 -7.81 1.25
C ASP A 75 0.95 -7.92 0.28
N HIS A 76 -0.11 -7.12 0.47
CA HIS A 76 -1.33 -7.25 -0.31
C HIS A 76 -1.16 -6.76 -1.76
N PRO A 77 -1.36 -7.60 -2.80
CA PRO A 77 -1.03 -7.26 -4.18
C PRO A 77 -1.96 -6.18 -4.78
N ARG A 78 -3.19 -6.05 -4.29
CA ARG A 78 -4.17 -5.08 -4.80
C ARG A 78 -4.19 -3.74 -4.06
N LEU A 79 -3.32 -3.56 -3.05
CA LEU A 79 -3.24 -2.30 -2.32
C LEU A 79 -2.36 -1.31 -3.11
N PRO A 80 -2.83 -0.08 -3.38
CA PRO A 80 -2.02 0.91 -4.09
C PRO A 80 -0.79 1.29 -3.25
N ALA A 81 0.31 1.63 -3.92
CA ALA A 81 1.57 2.00 -3.27
C ALA A 81 1.37 3.08 -2.18
N ASN A 82 0.63 4.15 -2.50
CA ASN A 82 0.34 5.23 -1.55
C ASN A 82 -0.36 4.75 -0.26
N CYS A 83 -1.22 3.74 -0.36
CA CYS A 83 -1.87 3.17 0.83
C CYS A 83 -0.86 2.38 1.67
N LYS A 84 -0.02 1.56 1.01
CA LYS A 84 1.06 0.83 1.68
C LYS A 84 2.06 1.76 2.35
N ASP A 85 2.36 2.91 1.73
CA ASP A 85 3.26 3.91 2.31
C ASP A 85 2.70 4.49 3.61
N LEU A 86 1.40 4.76 3.69
CA LEU A 86 0.77 5.21 4.93
C LEU A 86 0.79 4.13 6.01
N ILE A 87 0.49 2.88 5.63
CA ILE A 87 0.56 1.74 6.55
C ILE A 87 1.99 1.60 7.08
N TRP A 88 2.98 1.61 6.19
CA TRP A 88 4.38 1.55 6.57
C TRP A 88 4.79 2.71 7.49
N GLN A 89 4.39 3.96 7.18
CA GLN A 89 4.70 5.13 8.01
C GLN A 89 4.18 4.98 9.44
N MET A 90 2.92 4.55 9.61
CA MET A 90 2.36 4.36 10.95
C MET A 90 3.02 3.17 11.67
N LEU A 91 3.26 2.04 10.98
CA LEU A 91 3.84 0.84 11.58
C LEU A 91 5.30 1.03 11.97
N ALA A 92 6.07 1.77 11.17
CA ALA A 92 7.46 2.11 11.47
C ALA A 92 7.61 2.87 12.80
N LYS A 93 6.56 3.58 13.23
CA LYS A 93 6.51 4.29 14.52
C LYS A 93 5.68 3.57 15.58
N SER A 94 4.97 2.50 15.23
CA SER A 94 4.14 1.68 16.14
C SER A 94 4.99 0.70 16.94
N GLN A 95 5.94 1.23 17.70
CA GLN A 95 6.74 0.48 18.67
C GLN A 95 6.67 1.20 20.02
N PRO A 96 6.67 0.44 21.14
CA PRO A 96 6.68 1.04 22.46
C PRO A 96 7.94 1.89 22.63
N ALA A 97 7.73 3.17 22.92
CA ALA A 97 8.81 4.12 23.20
C ALA A 97 8.96 4.33 24.72
N PRO A 98 10.15 4.71 25.22
CA PRO A 98 10.33 5.01 26.64
C PRO A 98 9.46 6.20 27.10
N THR A 99 9.12 7.12 26.20
CA THR A 99 8.25 8.26 26.49
C THR A 99 7.18 8.44 25.41
N ASN A 100 5.95 8.73 25.85
CA ASN A 100 4.83 8.94 24.94
C ASN A 100 4.80 10.41 24.41
N SER A 101 5.83 10.82 23.66
CA SER A 101 5.95 12.20 23.17
C SER A 101 4.88 12.58 22.14
N PHE A 102 4.49 13.85 22.08
CA PHE A 102 3.54 14.36 21.08
C PHE A 102 4.00 14.07 19.65
N ALA A 103 5.27 14.30 19.35
CA ALA A 103 5.84 14.03 18.04
C ALA A 103 5.67 12.56 17.61
N ARG A 104 5.85 11.60 18.54
CA ARG A 104 5.62 10.18 18.24
C ARG A 104 4.13 9.89 18.05
N ARG A 105 3.25 10.43 18.89
CA ARG A 105 1.79 10.26 18.73
C ARG A 105 1.35 10.75 17.35
N GLN A 106 1.77 11.96 16.99
CA GLN A 106 1.39 12.59 15.72
C GLN A 106 1.94 11.79 14.53
N ALA A 107 3.17 11.30 14.60
CA ALA A 107 3.76 10.48 13.55
C ALA A 107 3.03 9.14 13.31
N ILE A 108 2.22 8.67 14.27
CA ILE A 108 1.35 7.49 14.11
C ILE A 108 -0.07 7.93 13.72
N SER A 109 -0.62 8.94 14.37
CA SER A 109 -2.00 9.40 14.16
C SER A 109 -2.21 10.03 12.78
N ASP A 110 -1.28 10.88 12.30
CA ASP A 110 -1.40 11.55 10.99
C ASP A 110 -1.57 10.57 9.81
N PRO A 111 -0.74 9.52 9.69
CA PRO A 111 -0.97 8.50 8.66
C PRO A 111 -2.22 7.65 8.94
N ALA A 112 -2.54 7.35 10.21
CA ALA A 112 -3.72 6.55 10.57
C ALA A 112 -5.04 7.26 10.22
N GLU A 113 -5.16 8.56 10.44
CA GLU A 113 -6.35 9.36 10.09
C GLU A 113 -6.57 9.44 8.58
N ARG A 114 -5.48 9.48 7.80
CA ARG A 114 -5.53 9.51 6.34
C ARG A 114 -5.72 8.13 5.71
N LEU A 115 -5.57 7.06 6.50
CA LEU A 115 -5.57 5.68 6.02
C LEU A 115 -6.83 5.38 5.20
N LEU A 116 -8.02 5.60 5.75
CA LEU A 116 -9.28 5.30 5.05
C LEU A 116 -9.52 6.18 3.82
N LEU A 117 -8.98 7.39 3.81
CA LEU A 117 -9.12 8.30 2.66
C LEU A 117 -8.34 7.77 1.45
N VAL A 118 -7.10 7.32 1.69
CA VAL A 118 -6.13 6.93 0.66
C VAL A 118 -6.21 5.45 0.31
N CYS A 119 -6.52 4.59 1.28
CA CYS A 119 -6.69 3.15 1.10
C CYS A 119 -8.09 2.76 0.64
N ARG A 120 -9.04 3.70 0.52
CA ARG A 120 -10.33 3.40 -0.10
C ARG A 120 -10.10 2.97 -1.53
N SER A 121 -10.70 1.83 -1.86
CA SER A 121 -10.67 1.15 -3.15
C SER A 121 -10.53 2.10 -4.34
N SER A 122 -9.37 2.07 -5.00
CA SER A 122 -9.25 2.39 -6.44
C SER A 122 -9.76 1.24 -7.31
N GLU A 123 -10.45 0.26 -6.71
CA GLU A 123 -11.32 -0.65 -7.45
C GLU A 123 -12.34 0.26 -8.14
N LYS A 124 -12.02 0.60 -9.40
CA LYS A 124 -13.01 1.06 -10.36
C LYS A 124 -14.21 0.16 -10.09
N PRO A 125 -15.36 0.71 -9.67
CA PRO A 125 -16.52 -0.13 -9.46
C PRO A 125 -16.61 -0.99 -10.71
N GLU A 126 -16.48 -2.32 -10.55
CA GLU A 126 -16.99 -3.21 -11.58
C GLU A 126 -18.35 -2.64 -11.87
N ALA A 127 -18.54 -2.20 -13.12
CA ALA A 127 -19.77 -1.59 -13.53
C ALA A 127 -20.84 -2.58 -13.09
N THR A 128 -21.56 -2.24 -12.01
CA THR A 128 -22.76 -2.94 -11.62
C THR A 128 -23.53 -2.99 -12.92
N GLU A 129 -23.68 -4.18 -13.49
CA GLU A 129 -24.44 -4.38 -14.72
C GLU A 129 -25.69 -3.54 -14.55
N ALA A 130 -25.83 -2.54 -15.42
CA ALA A 130 -26.98 -1.67 -15.40
C ALA A 130 -28.21 -2.60 -15.36
N PRO A 131 -29.07 -2.53 -14.32
CA PRO A 131 -30.26 -3.36 -14.32
C PRO A 131 -31.02 -2.98 -15.59
N ALA A 132 -31.18 -3.97 -16.48
CA ALA A 132 -31.88 -3.82 -17.73
C ALA A 132 -33.20 -3.10 -17.48
N GLY A 133 -33.29 -1.86 -17.99
CA GLY A 133 -34.45 -1.01 -17.83
C GLY A 133 -35.68 -1.74 -18.34
N LYS A 134 -36.60 -2.06 -17.42
CA LYS A 134 -37.98 -2.42 -17.77
C LYS A 134 -38.60 -1.25 -18.53
N PRO A 135 -39.47 -1.50 -19.53
CA PRO A 135 -40.01 -0.43 -20.36
C PRO A 135 -40.89 0.47 -19.51
N ALA A 136 -40.69 1.78 -19.64
CA ALA A 136 -41.57 2.79 -19.05
C ALA A 136 -42.93 2.72 -19.77
N ALA A 137 -43.83 1.93 -19.19
CA ALA A 137 -45.24 1.91 -19.53
C ALA A 137 -45.99 2.94 -18.67
N GLY A 138 -46.85 3.73 -19.32
CA GLY A 138 -48.07 4.27 -18.71
C GLY A 138 -47.89 5.56 -17.92
N GLY A 139 -48.33 6.67 -18.53
CA GLY A 139 -48.42 7.96 -17.87
C GLY A 139 -49.54 8.06 -16.84
N ILE A 140 -49.54 9.18 -16.11
CA ILE A 140 -50.72 9.71 -15.44
C ILE A 140 -50.73 11.24 -15.52
N ASN A 141 -51.92 11.73 -15.82
CA ASN A 141 -52.37 13.09 -16.06
C ASN A 141 -52.26 13.97 -14.80
N PHE A 142 -51.80 15.22 -14.93
CA PHE A 142 -52.18 16.30 -14.03
C PHE A 142 -52.54 17.54 -14.85
N GLY A 143 -53.84 17.69 -15.09
CA GLY A 143 -54.43 18.84 -15.72
C GLY A 143 -54.50 20.06 -14.78
N GLY A 144 -54.50 21.23 -15.43
CA GLY A 144 -55.27 22.39 -15.01
C GLY A 144 -54.70 23.26 -13.88
N SER A 145 -54.27 24.47 -14.22
CA SER A 145 -55.09 25.65 -13.93
C SER A 145 -54.48 26.88 -14.61
N GLN A 146 -55.29 27.50 -15.46
CA GLN A 146 -55.09 28.84 -15.95
C GLN A 146 -55.17 29.84 -14.78
N ARG A 147 -54.28 30.83 -14.76
CA ARG A 147 -54.56 32.25 -14.52
C ARG A 147 -53.44 33.10 -15.11
#